data_AF-A0A258SLM5-F1
#
_entry.id   AF-A0A258SLM5-F1
#
_cell.length_a   1.000
_cell.length_b   1.000
_cell.length_c   1.000
_cell.angle_alpha   90.00
_cell.angle_beta   90.00
_cell.angle_gamma   90.00
#
_symmetry.space_group_name_H-M   'P 1'
#
loop_
_entity.id
_entity.type
_entity.pdbx_description
1 polymer ?
#
loop_
_entity_poly.entity_id
_entity_poly.type
_entity_poly.pdbx_seq_one_letter_code
_entity_poly.pdbx_strand_id
1 'polypeptide(L)'
;MTLPGDQPLQKLQFYVTTGYSCGYLPNKLAQSLIAAPQHLVNTEIYSGLIQQGFRRSGKFAYRPHCENCRECVPVRIVLNEFIPNRSQTRAYKQHQQLTTHILPVDFHEAHYQLYAQYQRARHDDSMKADASTDDETEAEQYRNFLCQSNVESVLVEFRDHGRLVMVSVIDIVRDGISAVYTFYDTSG
;
A
#
# COMPACT_ATOMS: atom_id res chain seq x y z
N MET A 1 41.38 -0.83 2.61
CA MET A 1 41.50 -2.13 3.29
C MET A 1 40.32 -2.23 4.25
N THR A 2 39.33 -3.06 3.93
CA THR A 2 38.20 -3.38 4.83
C THR A 2 38.70 -4.33 5.92
N LEU A 3 38.35 -4.07 7.18
CA LEU A 3 38.80 -4.87 8.32
C LEU A 3 37.98 -6.17 8.43
N PRO A 4 38.53 -7.25 9.02
CA PRO A 4 37.78 -8.49 9.25
C PRO A 4 36.69 -8.22 10.30
N GLY A 5 35.44 -8.07 9.84
CA GLY A 5 34.30 -7.68 10.67
C GLY A 5 33.48 -6.52 10.12
N ASP A 6 33.99 -5.79 9.12
CA ASP A 6 33.16 -4.85 8.34
C ASP A 6 32.12 -5.67 7.58
N GLN A 7 30.86 -5.61 8.01
CA GLN A 7 29.77 -5.98 7.12
C GLN A 7 29.88 -5.10 5.88
N PRO A 8 29.89 -5.67 4.66
CA PRO A 8 29.95 -4.86 3.46
C PRO A 8 28.81 -3.86 3.51
N LEU A 9 29.10 -2.57 3.29
CA LEU A 9 28.09 -1.53 3.16
C LEU A 9 27.07 -2.00 2.13
N GLN A 10 25.91 -2.47 2.60
CA GLN A 10 24.86 -2.94 1.73
C GLN A 10 24.22 -1.70 1.11
N LYS A 11 24.37 -1.56 -0.21
CA LYS A 11 23.86 -0.41 -0.96
C LYS A 11 22.48 -0.73 -1.49
N LEU A 12 21.58 0.25 -1.39
CA LEU A 12 20.33 0.22 -2.11
C LEU A 12 20.61 0.26 -3.63
N GLN A 13 20.01 -0.67 -4.35
CA GLN A 13 20.10 -0.84 -5.80
C GLN A 13 18.71 -0.62 -6.41
N PHE A 14 18.71 -0.21 -7.69
CA PHE A 14 17.48 0.02 -8.43
C PHE A 14 17.44 -0.82 -9.70
N TYR A 15 16.34 -1.54 -9.89
CA TYR A 15 16.15 -2.46 -11.00
C TYR A 15 14.91 -2.05 -11.80
N VAL A 16 14.99 -2.10 -13.12
CA VAL A 16 13.84 -1.88 -13.99
C VAL A 16 13.24 -3.23 -14.36
N THR A 17 11.93 -3.37 -14.21
CA THR A 17 11.23 -4.60 -14.63
C THR A 17 11.23 -4.73 -16.15
N THR A 18 10.98 -5.95 -16.63
CA THR A 18 10.52 -6.15 -18.01
C THR A 18 9.20 -5.41 -18.24
N GLY A 19 8.91 -5.09 -19.50
CA GLY A 19 7.65 -4.44 -19.87
C GLY A 19 6.47 -5.38 -19.69
N TYR A 20 5.38 -4.87 -19.13
CA TYR A 20 4.09 -5.57 -18.96
C TYR A 20 2.93 -4.66 -19.39
N SER A 21 1.73 -5.21 -19.55
CA SER A 21 0.55 -4.43 -19.92
C SER A 21 0.19 -3.41 -18.84
N CYS A 22 -0.06 -2.16 -19.23
CA CYS A 22 -0.46 -1.12 -18.30
C CYS A 22 -1.88 -1.40 -17.76
N GLY A 23 -2.02 -1.51 -16.43
CA GLY A 23 -3.31 -1.75 -15.78
C GLY A 23 -4.31 -0.59 -15.84
N TYR A 24 -3.89 0.61 -16.27
CA TYR A 24 -4.75 1.80 -16.32
C TYR A 24 -5.06 2.27 -17.74
N LEU A 25 -4.13 2.06 -18.68
CA LEU A 25 -4.23 2.61 -20.03
C LEU A 25 -4.16 1.47 -21.05
N PRO A 26 -5.22 1.25 -21.85
CA PRO A 26 -5.24 0.18 -22.83
C PRO A 26 -4.14 0.38 -23.87
N ASN A 27 -3.54 -0.72 -24.34
CA ASN A 27 -2.51 -0.74 -25.38
C ASN A 27 -1.21 0.04 -25.04
N LYS A 28 -0.95 0.31 -23.75
CA LYS A 28 0.34 0.85 -23.29
C LYS A 28 1.13 -0.20 -22.52
N LEU A 29 2.45 -0.16 -22.67
CA LEU A 29 3.37 -0.91 -21.81
C LEU A 29 3.70 -0.10 -20.55
N ALA A 30 3.87 -0.83 -19.46
CA ALA A 30 4.32 -0.34 -18.18
C ALA A 30 5.61 -1.04 -17.75
N GLN A 31 6.43 -0.30 -17.02
CA GLN A 31 7.62 -0.80 -16.34
C GLN A 31 7.70 -0.13 -14.97
N SER A 32 8.34 -0.80 -14.02
CA SER A 32 8.57 -0.27 -12.68
C SER A 32 10.06 -0.23 -12.37
N LEU A 33 10.48 0.81 -11.65
CA LEU A 33 11.77 0.87 -10.98
C LEU A 33 11.58 0.37 -9.55
N ILE A 34 12.28 -0.69 -9.18
CA ILE A 34 12.17 -1.36 -7.87
C ILE A 34 13.42 -1.04 -7.04
N ALA A 35 13.23 -0.66 -5.77
CA ALA A 35 14.30 -0.49 -4.80
C ALA A 35 14.58 -1.81 -4.08
N ALA A 36 15.82 -2.27 -4.09
CA ALA A 36 16.22 -3.56 -3.51
C ALA A 36 17.64 -3.52 -2.91
N PRO A 37 17.98 -4.43 -1.98
CA PRO A 37 17.10 -5.42 -1.36
C PRO A 37 16.09 -4.79 -0.39
N GLN A 38 14.92 -5.43 -0.24
CA GLN A 38 13.76 -4.87 0.47
C GLN A 38 14.01 -4.60 1.95
N HIS A 39 14.82 -5.43 2.62
CA HIS A 39 15.12 -5.29 4.05
C HIS A 39 15.93 -4.04 4.38
N LEU A 40 16.56 -3.41 3.38
CA LEU A 40 17.21 -2.12 3.55
C LEU A 40 16.23 -0.94 3.43
N VAL A 41 15.03 -1.14 2.89
CA VAL A 41 14.04 -0.08 2.77
C VAL A 41 13.27 0.07 4.08
N ASN A 42 13.91 0.73 5.05
CA ASN A 42 13.30 1.08 6.32
C ASN A 42 12.53 2.42 6.24
N THR A 43 11.89 2.86 7.34
CA THR A 43 11.12 4.12 7.40
C THR A 43 11.90 5.34 6.93
N GLU A 44 13.18 5.46 7.30
CA GLU A 44 14.00 6.60 6.93
C GLU A 44 14.26 6.62 5.41
N ILE A 45 14.69 5.49 4.85
CA ILE A 45 14.95 5.36 3.42
C ILE A 45 13.66 5.54 2.63
N TYR A 46 12.56 4.92 3.07
CA TYR A 46 11.26 5.06 2.40
C TYR A 46 10.73 6.51 2.44
N SER A 47 10.97 7.25 3.53
CA SER A 47 10.65 8.67 3.61
C SER A 47 11.36 9.49 2.51
N GLY A 48 12.56 9.09 2.09
CA GLY A 48 13.23 9.69 0.93
C GLY A 48 12.68 9.20 -0.42
N LEU A 49 12.37 7.90 -0.53
CA LEU A 49 11.87 7.30 -1.77
C LEU A 49 10.46 7.81 -2.14
N ILE A 50 9.55 7.94 -1.17
CA ILE A 50 8.20 8.47 -1.43
C ILE A 50 8.23 9.90 -1.96
N GLN A 51 9.25 10.67 -1.57
CA GLN A 51 9.51 12.01 -2.10
C GLN A 51 9.82 11.99 -3.62
N GLN A 52 10.39 10.88 -4.11
CA GLN A 52 10.72 10.64 -5.51
C GLN A 52 9.61 9.87 -6.27
N GLY A 53 8.43 9.73 -5.68
CA GLY A 53 7.28 9.08 -6.30
C GLY A 53 7.27 7.55 -6.17
N PHE A 54 8.08 6.97 -5.28
CA PHE A 54 7.92 5.57 -4.89
C PHE A 54 6.64 5.36 -4.07
N ARG A 55 6.06 4.19 -4.27
CA ARG A 55 4.95 3.60 -3.53
C ARG A 55 5.37 2.22 -3.05
N ARG A 56 4.61 1.59 -2.16
CA ARG A 56 4.92 0.23 -1.70
C ARG A 56 3.74 -0.73 -1.73
N SER A 57 4.06 -2.00 -1.82
CA SER A 57 3.15 -3.15 -1.67
C SER A 57 3.87 -4.20 -0.83
N GLY A 58 3.34 -4.53 0.37
CA GLY A 58 4.08 -5.29 1.37
C GLY A 58 5.47 -4.67 1.62
N LYS A 59 6.52 -5.47 1.47
CA LYS A 59 7.92 -5.07 1.63
C LYS A 59 8.56 -4.45 0.38
N PHE A 60 7.87 -4.42 -0.75
CA PHE A 60 8.41 -3.95 -2.03
C PHE A 60 8.15 -2.46 -2.21
N ALA A 61 9.20 -1.66 -2.41
CA ALA A 61 9.10 -0.26 -2.82
C ALA A 61 9.43 -0.11 -4.31
N TYR A 62 8.55 0.58 -5.04
CA TYR A 62 8.66 0.73 -6.48
C TYR A 62 8.02 2.03 -6.98
N ARG A 63 8.38 2.48 -8.18
CA ARG A 63 7.68 3.55 -8.89
C ARG A 63 7.54 3.25 -10.38
N PRO A 64 6.51 3.79 -11.05
CA PRO A 64 6.41 3.72 -12.51
C PRO A 64 7.67 4.27 -13.20
N HIS A 65 8.12 3.56 -14.23
CA HIS A 65 9.31 3.88 -15.03
C HIS A 65 9.09 3.52 -16.51
N CYS A 66 7.93 3.90 -17.05
CA CYS A 66 7.60 3.64 -18.44
C CYS A 66 8.42 4.54 -19.39
N GLU A 67 8.96 3.99 -20.47
CA GLU A 67 9.76 4.75 -21.45
C GLU A 67 8.97 5.91 -22.10
N ASN A 68 7.72 5.65 -22.49
CA ASN A 68 6.91 6.54 -23.31
C ASN A 68 5.63 7.05 -22.60
N CYS A 69 5.59 7.03 -21.26
CA CYS A 69 4.39 7.41 -20.50
C CYS A 69 4.75 8.08 -19.16
N ARG A 70 4.01 9.14 -18.79
CA ARG A 70 4.18 9.88 -17.52
C ARG A 70 2.86 10.11 -16.77
N GLU A 71 1.82 9.37 -17.11
CA GLU A 71 0.45 9.55 -16.57
C GLU A 71 0.32 9.10 -15.10
N CYS A 72 1.23 8.25 -14.62
CA CYS A 72 1.23 7.84 -13.22
C CYS A 72 1.85 8.93 -12.33
N VAL A 73 1.03 9.91 -11.96
CA VAL A 73 1.44 11.03 -11.10
C VAL A 73 1.12 10.72 -9.63
N PRO A 74 2.10 10.81 -8.70
CA PRO A 74 1.82 10.66 -7.28
C PRO A 74 0.97 11.82 -6.77
N VAL A 75 -0.08 11.51 -6.01
CA VAL A 75 -0.96 12.50 -5.39
C VAL A 75 -0.47 12.81 -3.99
N ARG A 76 -0.47 14.10 -3.61
CA ARG A 76 -0.17 14.56 -2.26
C ARG A 76 -1.19 15.59 -1.81
N ILE A 77 -1.49 15.59 -0.52
CA ILE A 77 -2.38 16.55 0.11
C ILE A 77 -1.56 17.31 1.15
N VAL A 78 -1.38 18.61 0.94
CA VAL A 78 -0.77 19.49 1.93
C VAL A 78 -1.81 19.79 2.99
N LEU A 79 -1.65 19.21 4.18
CA LEU A 79 -2.68 19.27 5.23
C LEU A 79 -3.05 20.70 5.63
N ASN A 80 -2.07 21.61 5.71
CA ASN A 80 -2.30 23.01 6.08
C ASN A 80 -3.07 23.81 5.01
N GLU A 81 -3.15 23.30 3.78
CA GLU A 81 -3.86 23.93 2.66
C GLU A 81 -5.12 23.14 2.27
N PHE A 82 -5.40 22.03 2.95
CA PHE A 82 -6.51 21.16 2.62
C PHE A 82 -7.84 21.82 2.97
N ILE A 83 -8.66 22.05 1.94
CA ILE A 83 -10.05 22.51 2.09
C ILE A 83 -10.96 21.41 1.55
N PRO A 84 -11.81 20.78 2.38
CA PRO A 84 -12.68 19.71 1.93
C PRO A 84 -13.70 20.24 0.93
N ASN A 85 -13.84 19.53 -0.19
CA ASN A 85 -14.86 19.86 -1.18
C ASN A 85 -16.26 19.43 -0.71
N ARG A 86 -17.29 19.70 -1.52
CA ARG A 86 -18.70 19.38 -1.19
C ARG A 86 -18.94 17.88 -0.98
N SER A 87 -18.28 17.00 -1.72
CA SER A 87 -18.46 15.54 -1.56
C SER A 87 -17.76 15.03 -0.31
N GLN A 88 -16.54 15.49 -0.02
CA GLN A 88 -15.80 15.17 1.20
C GLN A 88 -16.53 15.68 2.45
N THR A 89 -17.06 16.91 2.42
CA THR A 89 -17.87 17.45 3.52
C THR A 89 -19.14 16.63 3.77
N ARG A 90 -19.78 16.16 2.70
CA ARG A 90 -20.97 15.30 2.79
C ARG A 90 -20.61 13.94 3.40
N ALA A 91 -19.56 13.30 2.90
CA ALA A 91 -19.08 12.02 3.42
C ALA A 91 -18.72 12.14 4.91
N TYR A 92 -18.00 13.19 5.30
CA TYR A 92 -17.69 13.44 6.70
C TYR A 92 -18.94 13.51 7.56
N LYS A 93 -19.96 14.30 7.17
CA LYS A 93 -21.24 14.41 7.90
C LYS A 93 -22.01 13.10 7.97
N GLN A 94 -21.99 12.30 6.91
CA GLN A 94 -22.72 11.03 6.83
C GLN A 94 -22.13 9.94 7.73
N HIS A 95 -20.83 10.01 8.03
CA HIS A 95 -20.09 8.96 8.70
C HIS A 95 -19.52 9.41 10.07
N GLN A 96 -20.07 10.47 10.67
CA GLN A 96 -19.58 11.01 11.96
C GLN A 96 -19.75 10.04 13.13
N GLN A 97 -20.65 9.07 13.01
CA GLN A 97 -20.88 8.03 14.00
C GLN A 97 -19.80 6.95 14.01
N LEU A 98 -18.94 6.88 12.99
CA LEU A 98 -17.88 5.89 12.93
C LEU A 98 -16.85 6.16 14.02
N THR A 99 -16.53 5.13 14.78
CA THR A 99 -15.42 5.16 15.75
C THR A 99 -14.16 4.60 15.11
N THR A 100 -13.00 5.18 15.44
CA THR A 100 -11.71 4.76 14.89
C THR A 100 -10.78 4.22 15.98
N HIS A 101 -10.04 3.17 15.65
CA HIS A 101 -8.97 2.63 16.49
C HIS A 101 -7.70 2.43 15.67
N ILE A 102 -6.57 2.85 16.23
CA ILE A 102 -5.25 2.66 15.63
C ILE A 102 -4.63 1.45 16.32
N LEU A 103 -4.20 0.47 15.52
CA LEU A 103 -3.63 -0.79 15.96
C LEU A 103 -2.24 -0.99 15.33
N PRO A 104 -1.34 -1.72 16.00
CA PRO A 104 -0.13 -2.20 15.34
C PRO A 104 -0.50 -3.06 14.13
N VAL A 105 0.39 -3.10 13.14
CA VAL A 105 0.23 -4.03 12.02
C VAL A 105 0.44 -5.46 12.51
N ASP A 106 -0.66 -6.21 12.52
CA ASP A 106 -0.70 -7.63 12.85
C ASP A 106 -1.85 -8.30 12.08
N PHE A 107 -1.95 -9.62 12.17
CA PHE A 107 -3.07 -10.37 11.62
C PHE A 107 -4.23 -10.41 12.60
N HIS A 108 -5.37 -9.89 12.14
CA HIS A 108 -6.64 -10.00 12.83
C HIS A 108 -7.63 -10.75 11.94
N GLU A 109 -8.20 -11.85 12.45
CA GLU A 109 -9.14 -12.68 11.69
C GLU A 109 -10.33 -11.86 11.13
N ALA A 110 -10.89 -10.96 11.93
CA ALA A 110 -11.99 -10.10 11.48
C ALA A 110 -11.59 -9.14 10.34
N HIS A 111 -10.33 -8.68 10.33
CA HIS A 111 -9.80 -7.83 9.26
C HIS A 111 -9.62 -8.66 7.98
N TYR A 112 -9.06 -9.86 8.09
CA TYR A 112 -8.92 -10.79 6.96
C TYR A 112 -10.27 -11.15 6.33
N GLN A 113 -11.28 -11.47 7.15
CA GLN A 113 -12.62 -11.80 6.65
C GLN A 113 -13.25 -10.64 5.89
N LEU A 114 -13.11 -9.41 6.37
CA LEU A 114 -13.57 -8.21 5.68
C LEU A 114 -12.80 -7.99 4.37
N TYR A 115 -11.48 -8.17 4.38
CA TYR A 115 -10.63 -8.11 3.19
C TYR A 115 -11.08 -9.13 2.14
N ALA A 116 -11.25 -10.40 2.50
CA ALA A 116 -11.66 -11.45 1.58
C ALA A 116 -13.06 -11.19 0.97
N GLN A 117 -13.99 -10.64 1.75
CA GLN A 117 -15.30 -10.20 1.26
C GLN A 117 -15.17 -9.05 0.26
N TYR A 118 -14.40 -8.03 0.61
CA TYR A 118 -14.12 -6.88 -0.25
C TYR A 118 -13.47 -7.31 -1.58
N GLN A 119 -12.46 -8.19 -1.52
CA GLN A 119 -11.78 -8.70 -2.70
C GLN A 119 -12.76 -9.43 -3.64
N ARG A 120 -13.57 -10.36 -3.11
CA ARG A 120 -14.58 -11.05 -3.93
C ARG A 120 -15.59 -10.09 -4.56
N ALA A 121 -16.06 -9.10 -3.81
CA ALA A 121 -17.07 -8.16 -4.30
C ALA A 121 -16.52 -7.17 -5.35
N ARG A 122 -15.23 -6.82 -5.31
CA ARG A 122 -14.63 -5.77 -6.17
C ARG A 122 -13.71 -6.28 -7.26
N HIS A 123 -13.19 -7.50 -7.11
CA HIS A 123 -12.08 -8.01 -7.91
C HIS A 123 -12.36 -9.41 -8.49
N ASP A 124 -13.64 -9.78 -8.62
CA ASP A 124 -14.12 -11.10 -9.08
C ASP A 124 -13.52 -11.55 -10.44
N ASP A 125 -13.14 -10.60 -11.32
CA ASP A 125 -12.45 -10.89 -12.58
C ASP A 125 -10.91 -10.92 -12.50
N SER A 126 -10.29 -10.18 -11.57
CA SER A 126 -8.82 -10.07 -11.50
C SER A 126 -8.16 -11.15 -10.63
N MET A 127 -8.90 -11.79 -9.73
CA MET A 127 -8.42 -12.94 -8.95
C MET A 127 -8.09 -14.17 -9.84
N LYS A 128 -8.56 -14.19 -11.09
CA LYS A 128 -8.22 -15.26 -12.06
C LYS A 128 -6.92 -15.01 -12.84
N ALA A 129 -6.44 -13.76 -12.90
CA ALA A 129 -5.33 -13.38 -13.76
C ALA A 129 -3.96 -13.39 -13.04
N ASP A 130 -3.97 -13.32 -11.71
CA ASP A 130 -2.76 -13.37 -10.87
C ASP A 130 -2.79 -14.59 -9.93
N ALA A 131 -3.41 -15.69 -10.37
CA ALA A 131 -3.18 -17.00 -9.79
C ALA A 131 -1.74 -17.40 -10.11
N SER A 132 -0.80 -16.80 -9.38
CA SER A 132 0.57 -17.25 -9.32
C SER A 132 0.56 -18.73 -8.98
N THR A 133 1.48 -19.45 -9.60
CA THR A 133 1.88 -20.84 -9.35
C THR A 133 2.37 -21.12 -7.93
N ASP A 134 2.06 -20.27 -6.95
CA ASP A 134 2.58 -20.35 -5.59
C ASP A 134 1.57 -21.09 -4.70
N ASP A 135 2.05 -22.08 -3.96
CA ASP A 135 1.28 -22.89 -2.99
C ASP A 135 0.79 -22.07 -1.76
N GLU A 136 0.83 -20.73 -1.82
CA GLU A 136 0.42 -19.83 -0.72
C GLU A 136 -1.10 -19.71 -0.63
N THR A 137 -1.62 -19.83 0.60
CA THR A 137 -3.04 -19.61 0.90
C THR A 137 -3.43 -18.13 0.79
N GLU A 138 -4.71 -17.83 0.54
CA GLU A 138 -5.23 -16.44 0.50
C GLU A 138 -4.91 -15.64 1.78
N ALA A 139 -4.88 -16.32 2.93
CA ALA A 139 -4.53 -15.72 4.21
C ALA A 139 -3.03 -15.37 4.30
N GLU A 140 -2.15 -16.19 3.74
CA GLU A 140 -0.71 -15.90 3.65
C GLU A 140 -0.44 -14.73 2.71
N GLN A 141 -1.12 -14.68 1.56
CA GLN A 141 -1.05 -13.54 0.65
C GLN A 141 -1.49 -12.24 1.35
N TYR A 142 -2.59 -12.27 2.10
CA TYR A 142 -3.02 -11.14 2.94
C TYR A 142 -1.95 -10.74 3.96
N ARG A 143 -1.35 -11.71 4.65
CA ARG A 143 -0.28 -11.44 5.63
C ARG A 143 0.94 -10.79 4.98
N ASN A 144 1.40 -11.34 3.86
CA ASN A 144 2.55 -10.85 3.11
C ASN A 144 2.30 -9.44 2.56
N PHE A 145 1.07 -9.14 2.16
CA PHE A 145 0.70 -7.86 1.60
C PHE A 145 0.47 -6.77 2.67
N LEU A 146 -0.30 -7.05 3.71
CA LEU A 146 -0.81 -6.03 4.65
C LEU A 146 -0.31 -6.17 6.09
N CYS A 147 0.14 -7.36 6.52
CA CYS A 147 0.63 -7.59 7.88
C CYS A 147 2.16 -7.56 8.00
N GLN A 148 2.89 -7.34 6.89
CA GLN A 148 4.35 -7.26 6.89
C GLN A 148 4.81 -5.93 6.31
N SER A 149 5.65 -5.23 7.07
CA SER A 149 6.25 -3.96 6.66
C SER A 149 7.65 -3.79 7.24
N ASN A 150 8.56 -3.23 6.43
CA ASN A 150 9.86 -2.73 6.91
C ASN A 150 9.80 -1.23 7.25
N VAL A 151 8.65 -0.61 7.00
CA VAL A 151 8.33 0.79 7.27
C VAL A 151 7.42 0.83 8.49
N GLU A 152 7.49 1.90 9.27
CA GLU A 152 6.57 2.15 10.37
C GLU A 152 5.15 2.27 9.82
N SER A 153 4.29 1.33 10.21
CA SER A 153 2.95 1.19 9.67
C SER A 153 1.95 0.88 10.78
N VAL A 154 0.71 1.32 10.59
CA VAL A 154 -0.40 1.06 11.51
C VAL A 154 -1.65 0.66 10.72
N LEU A 155 -2.53 -0.07 11.39
CA LEU A 155 -3.89 -0.34 10.93
C LEU A 155 -4.83 0.67 11.58
N VAL A 156 -5.69 1.30 10.79
CA VAL A 156 -6.79 2.14 11.27
C VAL A 156 -8.09 1.42 10.96
N GLU A 157 -8.72 0.88 11.99
CA GLU A 157 -10.05 0.29 11.85
C GLU A 157 -11.14 1.31 12.14
N PHE A 158 -12.24 1.19 11.40
CA PHE A 158 -13.43 2.01 11.51
C PHE A 158 -14.60 1.10 11.85
N ARG A 159 -15.37 1.48 12.88
CA ARG A 159 -16.51 0.71 13.36
C ARG A 159 -17.78 1.54 13.35
N ASP A 160 -18.86 0.94 12.91
CA ASP A 160 -20.22 1.49 13.00
C ASP A 160 -20.98 0.75 14.08
N HIS A 161 -21.38 1.45 15.15
CA HIS A 161 -22.01 0.84 16.34
C HIS A 161 -21.29 -0.44 16.85
N GLY A 162 -19.95 -0.42 16.83
CA GLY A 162 -19.08 -1.53 17.27
C GLY A 162 -18.77 -2.58 16.18
N ARG A 163 -19.51 -2.58 15.07
CA ARG A 163 -19.28 -3.48 13.94
C ARG A 163 -18.14 -2.97 13.07
N LEU A 164 -17.16 -3.82 12.75
CA LEU A 164 -16.06 -3.47 11.84
C LEU A 164 -16.60 -3.25 10.41
N VAL A 165 -16.31 -2.09 9.82
CA VAL A 165 -16.80 -1.72 8.49
C VAL A 165 -15.71 -1.29 7.52
N MET A 166 -14.54 -0.87 8.00
CA MET A 166 -13.42 -0.49 7.14
C MET A 166 -12.11 -0.63 7.90
N VAL A 167 -11.05 -0.97 7.17
CA VAL A 167 -9.67 -0.95 7.66
C VAL A 167 -8.80 -0.26 6.62
N SER A 168 -7.94 0.64 7.09
CA SER A 168 -6.92 1.29 6.28
C SER A 168 -5.54 0.97 6.84
N VAL A 169 -4.63 0.54 5.97
CA VAL A 169 -3.20 0.39 6.27
C VAL A 169 -2.51 1.67 5.85
N ILE A 170 -1.80 2.29 6.78
CA ILE A 170 -1.07 3.53 6.52
C ILE A 170 0.39 3.43 6.98
N ASP A 171 1.28 4.12 6.27
CA ASP A 171 2.64 4.36 6.72
C ASP A 171 2.75 5.68 7.44
N ILE A 172 3.62 5.70 8.45
CA ILE A 172 4.12 6.92 9.07
C ILE A 172 5.48 7.21 8.45
N VAL A 173 5.60 8.37 7.81
CA VAL A 173 6.85 8.85 7.19
C VAL A 173 7.25 10.19 7.81
N ARG A 174 8.48 10.63 7.56
CA ARG A 174 9.08 11.81 8.21
C ARG A 174 8.19 13.06 8.15
N ASP A 175 7.49 13.29 7.04
CA ASP A 175 6.71 14.51 6.78
C ASP A 175 5.21 14.25 6.54
N GLY A 176 4.69 13.08 6.96
CA GLY A 176 3.26 12.80 6.84
C GLY A 176 2.87 11.33 6.96
N ILE A 177 1.73 11.00 6.37
CA ILE A 177 1.21 9.64 6.29
C ILE A 177 1.01 9.23 4.83
N SER A 178 1.26 7.95 4.52
CA SER A 178 0.97 7.39 3.19
C SER A 178 -0.14 6.36 3.30
N ALA A 179 -1.19 6.51 2.50
CA ALA A 179 -2.21 5.47 2.36
C ALA A 179 -1.63 4.30 1.56
N VAL A 180 -1.66 3.09 2.12
CA VAL A 180 -1.12 1.88 1.49
C VAL A 180 -2.26 1.09 0.85
N TYR A 181 -3.25 0.71 1.65
CA TYR A 181 -4.42 -0.02 1.17
C TYR A 181 -5.62 0.21 2.08
N THR A 182 -6.82 0.23 1.52
CA THR A 182 -8.06 0.36 2.29
C THR A 182 -9.08 -0.62 1.74
N PHE A 183 -9.70 -1.40 2.62
CA PHE A 183 -10.79 -2.31 2.31
C PHE A 183 -11.94 -2.07 3.28
N TYR A 184 -13.16 -2.36 2.82
CA TYR A 184 -14.36 -1.98 3.54
C TYR A 184 -15.54 -2.88 3.20
N ASP A 185 -16.58 -2.79 4.01
CA ASP A 185 -17.82 -3.52 3.83
C ASP A 185 -18.57 -3.02 2.59
N THR A 186 -18.80 -3.92 1.64
CA THR A 186 -19.51 -3.63 0.38
C THR A 186 -20.97 -4.06 0.39
N SER A 187 -21.49 -4.56 1.52
CA SER A 187 -22.86 -5.09 1.63
C SER A 187 -23.95 -4.02 1.80
N GLY A 188 -23.57 -2.73 1.75
CA GLY A 188 -24.48 -1.58 1.87
C GLY A 188 -25.14 -1.14 0.58
#